data_AF-C9RQZ8-F1
#
_entry.id   AF-C9RQZ8-F1
#
_cell.length_a   1.000
_cell.length_b   1.000
_cell.length_c   1.000
_cell.angle_alpha   90.00
_cell.angle_beta   90.00
_cell.angle_gamma   90.00
#
_symmetry.space_group_name_H-M   'P 1'
#
loop_
_entity.id
_entity.type
_entity.pdbx_description
1 polymer ?
#
loop_
_entity_poly.entity_id
_entity_poly.type
_entity_poly.pdbx_seq_one_letter_code
_entity_poly.pdbx_strand_id
1 'polypeptide(L)'
;MCRKERYIAFWRLTENFVFLCFFISAFFLAACGDSDSGVGANEQQAEEEYDDSSSSKSVKSSSSTKSGSIAKSSSSKKSSSSTKNSSSSKNSSSSKTSSSSVSSSSEKSSSEGSEISSSSSFEQNLSSDTETDEDSLYKSLTCYRGLDISDAYLTKCEKSFFESCLPQRDVYVSEETGEKFMCYKTGWIPYMDSLEIGCGKEENGIVKYMGGSLSGIYGCRNGDWSLLDFNDKVYGFCWDGRLADTIVTTGDYRYVCDGTKWKMLSANEYLGKNCSDLEVIELYGQKEYKCRKSRWTELTSLDSLYGLCLEDSLGVMKVKDDFYHYICKDYEWTKATTEEVLGECTEDRNFEMLEVYSYYYICDSGAWRSPSVLESIFGVCKPERSKEWDTYQNVYYECIGPEWKWTEITPDRIVGECIEEWQGMTFGKPYSYICDKETWRKFTDVEKKLKMPCIEENEGIKKSYTLNSDTKTEYYQCKDGMWTKITEEKYLEE
;
A
#
# COMPACT_ATOMS: atom_id res chain seq x y z
N MET A 1 -24.31 -47.39 27.89
CA MET A 1 -24.33 -46.65 29.19
C MET A 1 -24.48 -45.17 28.89
N CYS A 2 -25.50 -44.49 29.42
CA CYS A 2 -25.74 -43.07 29.14
C CYS A 2 -24.99 -42.13 30.11
N ARG A 3 -24.17 -41.24 29.55
CA ARG A 3 -23.76 -39.89 30.01
C ARG A 3 -22.74 -39.41 28.95
N LYS A 4 -22.70 -38.13 28.56
CA LYS A 4 -22.99 -36.94 29.34
C LYS A 4 -23.40 -35.77 28.42
N GLU A 5 -24.62 -35.27 28.55
CA GLU A 5 -24.95 -33.93 28.02
C GLU A 5 -24.28 -32.87 28.90
N ARG A 6 -23.63 -31.88 28.27
CA ARG A 6 -23.47 -30.46 28.67
C ARG A 6 -22.38 -29.83 27.82
N TYR A 7 -22.77 -28.88 26.95
CA TYR A 7 -22.03 -27.70 26.44
C TYR A 7 -22.53 -27.29 25.04
N ILE A 8 -23.82 -26.90 24.93
CA ILE A 8 -24.33 -26.15 23.78
C ILE A 8 -25.17 -24.98 24.29
N ALA A 9 -24.49 -23.88 24.62
CA ALA A 9 -25.13 -22.64 25.07
C ALA A 9 -24.24 -21.40 24.83
N PHE A 10 -23.61 -21.27 23.66
CA PHE A 10 -22.92 -20.01 23.29
C PHE A 10 -22.85 -19.65 21.79
N TRP A 11 -23.43 -20.45 20.88
CA TRP A 11 -23.25 -20.29 19.43
C TRP A 11 -24.47 -19.80 18.63
N ARG A 12 -25.46 -19.20 19.29
CA ARG A 12 -26.78 -18.87 18.67
C ARG A 12 -26.99 -17.40 18.29
N LEU A 13 -25.93 -16.67 17.94
CA LEU A 13 -26.00 -15.23 17.62
C LEU A 13 -25.33 -14.79 16.30
N THR A 14 -24.70 -15.68 15.54
CA THR A 14 -23.91 -15.31 14.34
C THR A 14 -24.59 -15.66 12.99
N GLU A 15 -25.58 -16.55 12.95
CA GLU A 15 -26.19 -17.01 11.69
C GLU A 15 -26.97 -15.92 10.91
N ASN A 16 -27.39 -14.83 11.57
CA ASN A 16 -28.13 -13.74 10.92
C ASN A 16 -27.24 -12.68 10.21
N PHE A 17 -25.91 -12.70 10.41
CA PHE A 17 -25.06 -11.62 9.87
C PHE A 17 -24.59 -11.89 8.43
N VAL A 18 -24.42 -13.15 8.04
CA VAL A 18 -23.91 -13.54 6.71
C VAL A 18 -24.94 -13.27 5.59
N PHE A 19 -26.24 -13.33 5.89
CA PHE A 19 -27.30 -13.06 4.91
C PHE A 19 -27.49 -11.57 4.57
N LEU A 20 -26.98 -10.64 5.39
CA LEU A 20 -27.19 -9.21 5.15
C LEU A 20 -26.24 -8.62 4.09
N CYS A 21 -25.06 -9.22 3.89
CA CYS A 21 -24.05 -8.71 2.95
C CYS A 21 -24.40 -8.91 1.47
N PHE A 22 -25.30 -9.84 1.13
CA PHE A 22 -25.66 -10.15 -0.27
C PHE A 22 -26.80 -9.29 -0.85
N PHE A 23 -27.46 -8.45 -0.05
CA PHE A 23 -28.60 -7.64 -0.52
C PHE A 23 -28.30 -6.15 -0.79
N ILE A 24 -27.08 -5.67 -0.50
CA ILE A 24 -26.72 -4.24 -0.62
C ILE A 24 -26.15 -3.89 -2.02
N SER A 25 -25.72 -4.88 -2.81
CA SER A 25 -25.07 -4.69 -4.12
C SER A 25 -26.01 -4.47 -5.31
N ALA A 26 -27.32 -4.28 -5.10
CA ALA A 26 -28.33 -4.27 -6.17
C ALA A 26 -29.14 -2.96 -6.33
N PHE A 27 -28.75 -1.85 -5.68
CA PHE A 27 -29.59 -0.64 -5.60
C PHE A 27 -28.96 0.71 -6.04
N PHE A 28 -27.85 0.68 -6.78
CA PHE A 28 -27.34 1.89 -7.46
C PHE A 28 -26.97 1.58 -8.92
N LEU A 29 -27.83 2.00 -9.85
CA LEU A 29 -27.49 2.66 -11.14
C LEU A 29 -28.77 2.85 -11.99
N ALA A 30 -29.52 3.92 -11.72
CA ALA A 30 -30.59 4.40 -12.59
C ALA A 30 -30.88 5.89 -12.33
N ALA A 31 -30.19 6.80 -13.03
CA ALA A 31 -30.67 8.16 -13.38
C ALA A 31 -29.59 8.94 -14.15
N CYS A 32 -30.04 9.88 -14.98
CA CYS A 32 -29.28 10.83 -15.82
C CYS A 32 -28.50 10.20 -16.99
N GLY A 33 -28.64 10.66 -18.24
CA GLY A 33 -29.47 11.77 -18.75
C GLY A 33 -28.75 12.52 -19.87
N ASP A 34 -29.41 12.64 -21.02
CA ASP A 34 -28.87 13.03 -22.33
C ASP A 34 -28.01 14.30 -22.42
N SER A 35 -27.09 14.31 -23.39
CA SER A 35 -26.74 15.50 -24.18
C SER A 35 -26.12 15.10 -25.52
N ASP A 36 -26.76 15.48 -26.63
CA ASP A 36 -26.31 15.24 -28.01
C ASP A 36 -25.00 15.94 -28.36
N SER A 37 -24.15 15.28 -29.16
CA SER A 37 -23.59 15.87 -30.40
C SER A 37 -22.89 14.78 -31.22
N GLY A 38 -23.37 14.53 -32.43
CA GLY A 38 -22.72 13.60 -33.36
C GLY A 38 -21.60 14.25 -34.19
N VAL A 39 -20.85 13.43 -34.93
CA VAL A 39 -20.22 13.75 -36.23
C VAL A 39 -19.52 12.49 -36.77
N GLY A 40 -19.54 12.31 -38.09
CA GLY A 40 -18.48 11.58 -38.80
C GLY A 40 -18.68 10.07 -38.94
N ALA A 41 -19.33 9.65 -40.02
CA ALA A 41 -19.03 8.35 -40.61
C ALA A 41 -17.58 8.34 -41.12
N ASN A 42 -16.86 7.24 -40.91
CA ASN A 42 -15.95 6.81 -41.97
C ASN A 42 -15.82 5.28 -42.00
N GLU A 43 -15.98 4.80 -43.21
CA GLU A 43 -15.97 3.42 -43.66
C GLU A 43 -14.51 3.03 -43.99
N GLN A 44 -14.00 1.94 -43.41
CA GLN A 44 -12.88 1.23 -44.02
C GLN A 44 -12.79 -0.23 -43.56
N GLN A 45 -12.76 -1.12 -44.54
CA GLN A 45 -12.60 -2.56 -44.38
C GLN A 45 -11.15 -2.91 -44.03
N ALA A 46 -10.97 -3.97 -43.24
CA ALA A 46 -9.77 -4.80 -43.28
C ALA A 46 -10.19 -6.24 -42.93
N GLU A 47 -10.22 -7.11 -43.93
CA GLU A 47 -10.36 -8.56 -43.78
C GLU A 47 -8.95 -9.15 -43.61
N GLU A 48 -8.71 -9.97 -42.59
CA GLU A 48 -7.61 -10.94 -42.62
C GLU A 48 -8.09 -12.32 -42.15
N GLU A 49 -8.17 -13.21 -43.14
CA GLU A 49 -8.17 -14.67 -43.07
C GLU A 49 -7.51 -15.29 -41.84
N TYR A 50 -8.19 -16.30 -41.26
CA TYR A 50 -7.54 -17.40 -40.55
C TYR A 50 -8.08 -18.72 -41.09
N ASP A 51 -7.25 -19.41 -41.87
CA ASP A 51 -7.59 -20.68 -42.50
C ASP A 51 -7.24 -21.86 -41.59
N ASP A 52 -8.12 -22.86 -41.58
CA ASP A 52 -7.96 -24.13 -40.86
C ASP A 52 -6.87 -25.00 -41.51
N SER A 53 -6.25 -25.91 -40.74
CA SER A 53 -6.19 -27.36 -41.06
C SER A 53 -4.99 -28.12 -40.48
N SER A 54 -5.35 -29.18 -39.78
CA SER A 54 -4.55 -30.36 -39.43
C SER A 54 -3.48 -30.84 -40.43
N SER A 55 -2.41 -31.48 -39.91
CA SER A 55 -2.20 -32.89 -40.26
C SER A 55 -1.32 -33.65 -39.25
N SER A 56 -1.75 -34.86 -38.91
CA SER A 56 -0.95 -35.86 -38.21
C SER A 56 -0.13 -36.68 -39.20
N LYS A 57 1.10 -37.09 -38.82
CA LYS A 57 1.78 -38.22 -39.47
C LYS A 57 2.78 -38.91 -38.55
N SER A 58 2.73 -40.23 -38.57
CA SER A 58 3.52 -41.14 -37.75
C SER A 58 4.66 -41.76 -38.57
N VAL A 59 5.84 -41.94 -37.96
CA VAL A 59 6.93 -42.76 -38.50
C VAL A 59 7.59 -43.57 -37.37
N LYS A 60 7.72 -44.87 -37.58
CA LYS A 60 8.52 -45.79 -36.74
C LYS A 60 9.99 -45.74 -37.16
N SER A 61 10.94 -45.98 -36.24
CA SER A 61 11.67 -47.28 -36.16
C SER A 61 13.06 -47.25 -35.46
N SER A 62 13.19 -48.15 -34.47
CA SER A 62 14.30 -49.09 -34.20
C SER A 62 15.75 -48.70 -33.81
N SER A 63 16.26 -49.55 -32.88
CA SER A 63 17.65 -50.03 -32.67
C SER A 63 18.50 -49.28 -31.61
N SER A 64 18.78 -49.90 -30.44
CA SER A 64 20.01 -50.65 -30.05
C SER A 64 21.29 -49.78 -30.00
N THR A 65 22.22 -49.77 -29.05
CA THR A 65 22.56 -50.57 -27.84
C THR A 65 23.48 -49.68 -26.94
N LYS A 66 24.14 -50.03 -25.82
CA LYS A 66 24.48 -51.30 -25.13
C LYS A 66 24.71 -51.09 -23.61
N SER A 67 24.81 -52.20 -22.88
CA SER A 67 25.26 -52.41 -21.49
C SER A 67 26.67 -51.88 -21.13
N GLY A 68 26.90 -51.56 -19.85
CA GLY A 68 28.25 -51.31 -19.30
C GLY A 68 28.28 -51.11 -17.78
N SER A 69 28.66 -52.13 -17.01
CA SER A 69 28.68 -52.11 -15.53
C SER A 69 30.07 -52.48 -14.96
N ILE A 70 30.64 -51.58 -14.15
CA ILE A 70 31.85 -51.75 -13.31
C ILE A 70 31.63 -50.83 -12.09
N ALA A 71 31.50 -51.25 -10.82
CA ALA A 71 32.20 -52.19 -9.94
C ALA A 71 33.33 -51.57 -9.06
N LYS A 72 32.97 -51.34 -7.77
CA LYS A 72 33.78 -51.44 -6.53
C LYS A 72 35.19 -50.79 -6.41
N SER A 73 35.31 -49.88 -5.43
CA SER A 73 36.26 -49.94 -4.30
C SER A 73 35.84 -48.88 -3.26
N SER A 74 35.59 -49.13 -1.96
CA SER A 74 36.35 -49.78 -0.88
C SER A 74 37.56 -48.99 -0.35
N SER A 75 37.36 -48.19 0.71
CA SER A 75 38.35 -48.08 1.80
C SER A 75 37.72 -47.51 3.08
N SER A 76 38.31 -47.85 4.23
CA SER A 76 37.80 -47.64 5.58
C SER A 76 38.78 -46.84 6.47
N LYS A 77 38.25 -46.07 7.43
CA LYS A 77 38.87 -45.51 8.68
C LYS A 77 37.75 -44.70 9.37
N LYS A 78 37.27 -44.91 10.61
CA LYS A 78 37.78 -45.45 11.89
C LYS A 78 38.54 -44.45 12.78
N SER A 79 37.79 -43.57 13.47
CA SER A 79 38.13 -42.81 14.69
C SER A 79 36.96 -41.84 15.00
N SER A 80 36.58 -41.47 16.23
CA SER A 80 36.86 -41.98 17.59
C SER A 80 35.89 -41.29 18.57
N SER A 81 35.60 -41.90 19.72
CA SER A 81 34.61 -41.46 20.72
C SER A 81 35.17 -40.54 21.83
N SER A 82 34.42 -39.50 22.21
CA SER A 82 34.35 -38.89 23.57
C SER A 82 33.23 -37.82 23.55
N THR A 83 32.10 -37.93 24.25
CA THR A 83 31.86 -38.07 25.70
C THR A 83 32.44 -36.91 26.52
N LYS A 84 31.62 -35.89 26.82
CA LYS A 84 31.74 -35.04 28.02
C LYS A 84 30.37 -34.66 28.58
N ASN A 85 30.13 -35.04 29.83
CA ASN A 85 29.05 -34.54 30.68
C ASN A 85 29.48 -33.22 31.34
N SER A 86 28.54 -32.29 31.49
CA SER A 86 28.45 -31.31 32.59
C SER A 86 27.18 -30.46 32.41
N SER A 87 26.04 -30.79 33.01
CA SER A 87 25.67 -30.58 34.43
C SER A 87 25.37 -29.11 34.83
N SER A 88 24.13 -28.70 34.56
CA SER A 88 23.20 -28.02 35.50
C SER A 88 23.72 -27.07 36.59
N SER A 89 23.33 -25.80 36.47
CA SER A 89 22.93 -24.89 37.57
C SER A 89 21.79 -24.00 37.03
N LYS A 90 20.52 -24.26 37.30
CA LYS A 90 19.79 -23.78 38.49
C LYS A 90 20.27 -22.43 39.01
N ASN A 91 19.51 -21.38 38.71
CA ASN A 91 19.19 -20.38 39.73
C ASN A 91 17.79 -19.81 39.48
N SER A 92 16.92 -20.00 40.47
CA SER A 92 15.54 -19.51 40.50
C SER A 92 15.38 -18.63 41.73
N SER A 93 15.06 -17.35 41.54
CA SER A 93 14.69 -16.47 42.65
C SER A 93 13.62 -15.48 42.19
N SER A 94 12.43 -15.61 42.77
CA SER A 94 11.25 -14.79 42.52
C SER A 94 11.04 -13.78 43.65
N SER A 95 10.79 -12.52 43.28
CA SER A 95 10.21 -11.48 44.14
C SER A 95 9.73 -10.33 43.24
N LYS A 96 8.43 -10.16 43.02
CA LYS A 96 7.45 -9.46 43.90
C LYS A 96 7.48 -7.93 43.77
N THR A 97 6.49 -7.43 43.02
CA THR A 97 5.54 -6.37 43.41
C THR A 97 6.04 -5.12 44.16
N SER A 98 6.09 -4.00 43.42
CA SER A 98 5.55 -2.68 43.81
C SER A 98 5.69 -1.74 42.60
N SER A 99 4.65 -1.28 41.89
CA SER A 99 3.58 -0.37 42.32
C SER A 99 4.08 0.97 42.89
N SER A 100 4.50 1.87 42.00
CA SER A 100 4.63 3.31 42.31
C SER A 100 4.20 4.14 41.10
N SER A 101 2.92 4.49 41.07
CA SER A 101 2.40 5.57 40.25
C SER A 101 3.07 6.89 40.66
N VAL A 102 3.86 7.49 39.77
CA VAL A 102 4.35 8.85 39.94
C VAL A 102 3.53 9.76 39.04
N SER A 103 2.59 10.47 39.66
CA SER A 103 1.93 11.61 39.05
C SER A 103 2.83 12.84 39.24
N SER A 104 3.28 13.44 38.14
CA SER A 104 3.89 14.76 38.13
C SER A 104 3.30 15.54 36.94
N SER A 105 2.17 16.20 37.09
CA SER A 105 2.06 17.56 37.65
C SER A 105 2.91 18.58 36.89
N SER A 106 2.37 19.03 35.76
CA SER A 106 2.37 20.41 35.30
C SER A 106 3.30 21.40 36.05
N GLU A 107 4.46 21.70 35.47
CA GLU A 107 5.17 22.95 35.74
C GLU A 107 5.11 23.84 34.49
N LYS A 108 4.22 24.84 34.56
CA LYS A 108 4.26 26.01 33.67
C LYS A 108 5.43 26.88 34.11
N SER A 109 6.61 26.71 33.51
CA SER A 109 7.71 27.66 33.64
C SER A 109 7.53 28.80 32.64
N SER A 110 6.85 29.86 33.06
CA SER A 110 6.91 31.15 32.38
C SER A 110 8.29 31.77 32.57
N SER A 111 9.03 31.96 31.47
CA SER A 111 10.06 32.99 31.33
C SER A 111 9.53 33.95 30.27
N GLU A 112 8.99 35.11 30.65
CA GLU A 112 9.75 36.33 30.92
C GLU A 112 10.66 36.70 29.74
N GLY A 113 10.30 37.80 29.07
CA GLY A 113 11.00 38.29 27.89
C GLY A 113 12.38 38.84 28.25
N SER A 114 13.26 38.83 27.26
CA SER A 114 14.50 39.59 27.28
C SER A 114 14.64 40.28 25.93
N GLU A 115 14.03 41.47 25.84
CA GLU A 115 14.31 42.41 24.77
C GLU A 115 15.78 42.84 24.85
N ILE A 116 16.66 42.20 24.08
CA ILE A 116 18.01 42.71 23.87
C ILE A 116 17.94 43.75 22.74
N SER A 117 17.47 44.93 23.12
CA SER A 117 17.67 46.16 22.36
C SER A 117 18.81 46.97 23.00
N SER A 118 19.40 47.88 22.22
CA SER A 118 20.49 48.80 22.61
C SER A 118 21.87 48.15 22.86
N SER A 119 23.01 48.81 22.60
CA SER A 119 23.31 49.96 21.72
C SER A 119 24.83 50.20 21.74
N SER A 120 25.44 50.56 20.60
CA SER A 120 26.73 51.28 20.63
C SER A 120 26.90 52.22 19.44
N SER A 121 25.93 53.12 19.26
CA SER A 121 26.13 54.35 18.49
C SER A 121 27.08 55.26 19.28
N PHE A 122 28.23 55.58 18.69
CA PHE A 122 29.23 56.49 19.28
C PHE A 122 29.16 57.83 18.57
N GLU A 123 28.28 58.72 19.04
CA GLU A 123 28.26 60.11 18.59
C GLU A 123 29.22 60.97 19.43
N GLN A 124 30.26 61.51 18.78
CA GLN A 124 30.79 62.84 19.14
C GLN A 124 31.14 63.62 17.88
N ASN A 125 30.27 64.58 17.57
CA ASN A 125 30.50 65.85 16.87
C ASN A 125 31.84 66.06 16.16
N LEU A 126 31.78 66.24 14.83
CA LEU A 126 32.48 67.36 14.21
C LEU A 126 31.53 68.07 13.23
N SER A 127 31.15 69.30 13.58
CA SER A 127 30.34 70.16 12.72
C SER A 127 31.20 70.84 11.66
N SER A 128 30.82 70.71 10.39
CA SER A 128 31.18 71.68 9.36
C SER A 128 30.04 71.77 8.35
N ASP A 129 29.23 72.81 8.46
CA ASP A 129 28.13 73.05 7.55
C ASP A 129 28.65 73.34 6.14
N THR A 130 28.44 72.39 5.25
CA THR A 130 28.36 72.65 3.81
C THR A 130 27.03 72.09 3.33
N GLU A 131 26.04 72.97 3.17
CA GLU A 131 24.86 72.69 2.35
C GLU A 131 25.33 72.48 0.91
N THR A 132 25.72 71.25 0.58
CA THR A 132 25.84 70.81 -0.80
C THR A 132 24.44 70.63 -1.36
N ASP A 133 24.20 71.29 -2.49
CA ASP A 133 22.91 71.43 -3.17
C ASP A 133 22.43 70.09 -3.77
N GLU A 134 22.10 69.08 -2.95
CA GLU A 134 21.63 67.76 -3.41
C GLU A 134 20.30 67.85 -4.18
N ASP A 135 19.50 68.89 -3.91
CA ASP A 135 18.32 69.24 -4.73
C ASP A 135 18.71 69.82 -6.12
N SER A 136 19.99 69.95 -6.47
CA SER A 136 20.43 70.24 -7.84
C SER A 136 20.49 68.99 -8.72
N LEU A 137 20.80 67.82 -8.17
CA LEU A 137 21.04 66.58 -8.93
C LEU A 137 19.72 65.96 -9.44
N TYR A 138 18.60 66.24 -8.77
CA TYR A 138 17.25 65.82 -9.19
C TYR A 138 16.58 66.76 -10.21
N LYS A 139 17.17 67.94 -10.51
CA LYS A 139 16.58 68.91 -11.45
C LYS A 139 16.74 68.51 -12.94
N SER A 140 17.58 67.51 -13.22
CA SER A 140 17.95 67.03 -14.56
C SER A 140 17.17 65.80 -15.04
N LEU A 141 16.38 65.15 -14.17
CA LEU A 141 15.74 63.88 -14.45
C LEU A 141 14.38 64.06 -15.17
N THR A 142 14.21 63.34 -16.28
CA THR A 142 12.96 63.35 -17.07
C THR A 142 12.26 62.00 -16.99
N CYS A 143 11.01 61.99 -16.51
CA CYS A 143 10.19 60.78 -16.45
C CYS A 143 9.35 60.60 -17.73
N TYR A 144 9.34 59.37 -18.22
CA TYR A 144 8.56 58.92 -19.36
C TYR A 144 7.62 57.81 -18.90
N ARG A 145 6.32 57.98 -19.15
CA ARG A 145 5.29 56.97 -18.85
C ARG A 145 4.59 56.55 -20.14
N GLY A 146 4.80 55.31 -20.56
CA GLY A 146 4.27 54.78 -21.83
C GLY A 146 4.81 53.39 -22.13
N LEU A 147 3.99 52.57 -22.81
CA LEU A 147 4.35 51.19 -23.21
C LEU A 147 5.57 51.14 -24.14
N ASP A 148 5.76 52.19 -24.93
CA ASP A 148 6.98 52.46 -25.71
C ASP A 148 7.41 53.91 -25.43
N ILE A 149 8.71 54.19 -25.57
CA ILE A 149 9.29 55.53 -25.46
C ILE A 149 8.75 56.45 -26.58
N SER A 150 8.37 55.90 -27.74
CA SER A 150 7.72 56.67 -28.81
C SER A 150 6.40 57.32 -28.40
N ASP A 151 5.71 56.72 -27.43
CA ASP A 151 4.33 57.05 -27.05
C ASP A 151 4.25 57.69 -25.65
N ALA A 152 5.40 57.89 -24.99
CA ALA A 152 5.46 58.38 -23.62
C ALA A 152 5.23 59.89 -23.54
N TYR A 153 4.29 60.30 -22.67
CA TYR A 153 4.07 61.70 -22.36
C TYR A 153 5.00 62.17 -21.23
N LEU A 154 5.60 63.34 -21.42
CA LEU A 154 6.48 63.98 -20.45
C LEU A 154 5.70 64.41 -19.21
N THR A 155 6.07 63.86 -18.06
CA THR A 155 5.66 64.35 -16.73
C THR A 155 6.89 64.60 -15.88
N LYS A 156 6.88 65.68 -15.09
CA LYS A 156 7.95 65.92 -14.11
C LYS A 156 7.90 64.80 -13.07
N CYS A 157 9.04 64.15 -12.81
CA CYS A 157 9.17 63.21 -11.72
C CYS A 157 8.91 63.91 -10.38
N GLU A 158 8.15 63.27 -9.48
CA GLU A 158 8.23 63.61 -8.05
C GLU A 158 9.46 62.92 -7.46
N LYS A 159 10.20 63.59 -6.57
CA LYS A 159 11.46 63.07 -5.97
C LYS A 159 11.26 61.70 -5.29
N SER A 160 10.11 61.52 -4.64
CA SER A 160 9.63 60.28 -4.03
C SER A 160 9.58 59.07 -4.98
N PHE A 161 9.35 59.31 -6.28
CA PHE A 161 9.28 58.26 -7.29
C PHE A 161 10.66 57.70 -7.67
N PHE A 162 11.73 58.48 -7.47
CA PHE A 162 13.10 58.03 -7.73
C PHE A 162 13.68 57.28 -6.53
N GLU A 163 13.50 57.85 -5.32
CA GLU A 163 13.98 57.29 -4.05
C GLU A 163 13.38 55.92 -3.74
N SER A 164 12.15 55.67 -4.19
CA SER A 164 11.54 54.35 -4.22
C SER A 164 11.27 53.93 -5.66
N CYS A 165 12.14 53.10 -6.23
CA CYS A 165 11.82 52.32 -7.43
C CYS A 165 10.69 51.33 -7.08
N LEU A 166 9.47 51.85 -7.15
CA LEU A 166 8.24 51.08 -7.04
C LEU A 166 7.93 50.52 -8.43
N PRO A 167 7.73 49.20 -8.58
CA PRO A 167 7.57 48.57 -9.89
C PRO A 167 6.16 48.83 -10.46
N GLN A 168 5.90 50.08 -10.83
CA GLN A 168 4.84 50.43 -11.76
C GLN A 168 5.30 50.06 -13.17
N ARG A 169 4.41 49.46 -13.95
CA ARG A 169 4.73 49.10 -15.34
C ARG A 169 5.03 50.37 -16.14
N ASP A 170 5.99 50.25 -17.06
CA ASP A 170 6.18 51.17 -18.18
C ASP A 170 6.56 52.60 -17.76
N VAL A 171 7.43 52.73 -16.76
CA VAL A 171 8.06 54.01 -16.37
C VAL A 171 9.57 53.95 -16.56
N TYR A 172 10.07 54.91 -17.33
CA TYR A 172 11.48 55.12 -17.60
C TYR A 172 11.92 56.50 -17.08
N VAL A 173 13.17 56.61 -16.66
CA VAL A 173 13.81 57.87 -16.31
C VAL A 173 14.98 58.08 -17.27
N SER A 174 15.10 59.26 -17.85
CA SER A 174 16.31 59.69 -18.55
C SER A 174 17.04 60.73 -17.73
N GLU A 175 18.36 60.59 -17.64
CA GLU A 175 19.26 61.64 -17.17
C GLU A 175 19.54 62.66 -18.29
N GLU A 176 20.08 63.83 -17.91
CA GLU A 176 20.59 64.86 -18.85
C GLU A 176 21.70 64.35 -19.77
N THR A 177 22.42 63.30 -19.36
CA THR A 177 23.41 62.57 -20.16
C THR A 177 22.80 61.85 -21.37
N GLY A 178 21.48 61.65 -21.37
CA GLY A 178 20.76 60.80 -22.32
C GLY A 178 20.74 59.32 -21.92
N GLU A 179 21.36 58.94 -20.80
CA GLU A 179 21.23 57.59 -20.25
C GLU A 179 19.81 57.38 -19.72
N LYS A 180 19.22 56.24 -20.09
CA LYS A 180 17.85 55.85 -19.78
C LYS A 180 17.87 54.68 -18.81
N PHE A 181 16.92 54.65 -17.89
CA PHE A 181 16.76 53.61 -16.88
C PHE A 181 15.30 53.18 -16.77
N MET A 182 15.06 51.89 -16.49
CA MET A 182 13.74 51.34 -16.18
C MET A 182 13.73 50.84 -14.74
N CYS A 183 12.68 51.14 -13.98
CA CYS A 183 12.53 50.57 -12.64
C CYS A 183 12.14 49.09 -12.74
N TYR A 184 12.95 48.21 -12.16
CA TYR A 184 12.69 46.77 -12.11
C TYR A 184 12.81 46.22 -10.68
N LYS A 185 11.73 45.62 -10.18
CA LYS A 185 11.54 45.19 -8.78
C LYS A 185 11.72 46.33 -7.76
N THR A 186 12.96 46.68 -7.44
CA THR A 186 13.36 47.65 -6.41
C THR A 186 14.60 48.44 -6.81
N GLY A 187 15.11 48.26 -8.05
CA GLY A 187 16.29 48.94 -8.55
C GLY A 187 16.10 49.43 -9.99
N TRP A 188 16.74 50.55 -10.30
CA TRP A 188 16.82 51.08 -11.65
C TRP A 188 17.83 50.26 -12.46
N ILE A 189 17.40 49.70 -13.60
CA ILE A 189 18.29 48.99 -14.53
C ILE A 189 18.47 49.82 -15.81
N PRO A 190 19.69 49.89 -16.39
CA PRO A 190 19.93 50.67 -17.60
C PRO A 190 19.12 50.14 -18.79
N TYR A 191 18.65 51.06 -19.62
CA TYR A 191 17.90 50.80 -20.85
C TYR A 191 18.87 50.81 -22.05
N MET A 192 18.64 49.94 -23.03
CA MET A 192 19.42 49.79 -24.25
C MET A 192 18.54 49.99 -25.49
N ASP A 193 18.89 50.94 -26.35
CA ASP A 193 18.14 51.26 -27.58
C ASP A 193 18.30 50.20 -28.69
N SER A 194 19.40 49.44 -28.72
CA SER A 194 19.64 48.36 -29.70
C SER A 194 20.59 47.30 -29.16
N LEU A 195 20.37 46.03 -29.49
CA LEU A 195 21.22 44.92 -29.06
C LEU A 195 22.59 44.98 -29.74
N GLU A 196 23.63 45.32 -28.98
CA GLU A 196 25.01 45.19 -29.44
C GLU A 196 25.38 43.70 -29.65
N ILE A 197 26.33 43.45 -30.55
CA ILE A 197 26.79 42.09 -30.86
C ILE A 197 27.75 41.65 -29.74
N GLY A 198 27.14 41.18 -28.65
CA GLY A 198 27.82 40.77 -27.41
C GLY A 198 27.84 41.86 -26.34
N CYS A 199 28.56 41.59 -25.26
CA CYS A 199 28.78 42.46 -24.12
C CYS A 199 30.23 42.41 -23.63
N GLY A 200 30.65 43.45 -22.91
CA GLY A 200 31.98 43.54 -22.30
C GLY A 200 32.22 42.45 -21.24
N LYS A 201 33.48 42.15 -20.92
CA LYS A 201 33.80 41.23 -19.80
C LYS A 201 33.48 41.87 -18.45
N GLU A 202 33.68 43.17 -18.38
CA GLU A 202 33.27 44.11 -17.34
C GLU A 202 31.74 44.23 -17.20
N GLU A 203 30.98 43.83 -18.24
CA GLU A 203 29.52 43.80 -18.19
C GLU A 203 28.95 42.45 -17.72
N ASN A 204 29.77 41.42 -17.52
CA ASN A 204 29.29 40.10 -17.10
C ASN A 204 28.56 40.21 -15.76
N GLY A 205 27.30 39.78 -15.70
CA GLY A 205 26.43 39.98 -14.54
C GLY A 205 25.56 41.26 -14.56
N ILE A 206 25.82 42.21 -15.46
CA ILE A 206 24.96 43.39 -15.65
C ILE A 206 23.66 42.98 -16.33
N VAL A 207 22.56 43.58 -15.86
CA VAL A 207 21.21 43.42 -16.39
C VAL A 207 20.76 44.75 -17.00
N LYS A 208 20.27 44.71 -18.25
CA LYS A 208 19.74 45.86 -18.99
C LYS A 208 18.33 45.55 -19.51
N TYR A 209 17.52 46.57 -19.75
CA TYR A 209 16.22 46.42 -20.42
C TYR A 209 16.31 46.89 -21.87
N MET A 210 15.60 46.20 -22.75
CA MET A 210 15.41 46.57 -24.16
C MET A 210 13.93 46.87 -24.40
N GLY A 211 13.64 47.96 -25.10
CA GLY A 211 12.29 48.27 -25.57
C GLY A 211 11.99 47.75 -26.99
N GLY A 212 10.86 48.15 -27.55
CA GLY A 212 10.45 47.83 -28.92
C GLY A 212 10.05 46.36 -29.15
N SER A 213 10.27 45.87 -30.37
CA SER A 213 9.78 44.55 -30.83
C SER A 213 10.48 43.33 -30.21
N LEU A 214 11.65 43.54 -29.58
CA LEU A 214 12.37 42.54 -28.80
C LEU A 214 12.35 42.90 -27.30
N SER A 215 11.26 43.52 -26.84
CA SER A 215 11.19 44.06 -25.48
C SER A 215 11.37 42.99 -24.41
N GLY A 216 12.25 43.28 -23.45
CA GLY A 216 12.67 42.28 -22.49
C GLY A 216 13.81 42.74 -21.60
N ILE A 217 14.03 41.99 -20.52
CA ILE A 217 15.17 42.19 -19.63
C ILE A 217 16.25 41.19 -20.07
N TYR A 218 17.42 41.71 -20.40
CA TYR A 218 18.59 40.97 -20.87
C TYR A 218 19.71 41.07 -19.84
N GLY A 219 20.54 40.04 -19.78
CA GLY A 219 21.69 39.98 -18.90
C GLY A 219 22.90 39.44 -19.64
N CYS A 220 24.05 40.06 -19.41
CA CYS A 220 25.29 39.66 -20.04
C CYS A 220 25.85 38.40 -19.36
N ARG A 221 26.04 37.34 -20.16
CA ARG A 221 26.68 36.07 -19.74
C ARG A 221 27.85 35.79 -20.66
N ASN A 222 29.07 35.79 -20.12
CA ASN A 222 30.29 35.35 -20.82
C ASN A 222 30.57 36.03 -22.17
N GLY A 223 30.10 37.27 -22.33
CA GLY A 223 30.24 38.05 -23.56
C GLY A 223 29.01 38.09 -24.46
N ASP A 224 27.92 37.39 -24.11
CA ASP A 224 26.66 37.39 -24.87
C ASP A 224 25.47 37.91 -24.04
N TRP A 225 24.63 38.76 -24.63
CA TRP A 225 23.35 39.17 -24.04
C TRP A 225 22.32 38.05 -24.15
N SER A 226 21.82 37.58 -23.01
CA SER A 226 20.76 36.57 -22.92
C SER A 226 19.48 37.17 -22.33
N LEU A 227 18.31 36.87 -22.91
CA LEU A 227 17.02 37.22 -22.30
C LEU A 227 16.87 36.48 -20.97
N LEU A 228 16.54 37.19 -19.88
CA LEU A 228 16.32 36.60 -18.57
C LEU A 228 15.10 35.67 -18.59
N ASP A 229 15.26 34.46 -18.06
CA ASP A 229 14.15 33.53 -17.88
C ASP A 229 13.28 33.91 -16.65
N PHE A 230 12.28 33.08 -16.34
CA PHE A 230 11.43 33.32 -15.17
C PHE A 230 12.21 33.26 -13.84
N ASN A 231 13.16 32.34 -13.70
CA ASN A 231 13.93 32.17 -12.48
C ASN A 231 14.94 33.32 -12.30
N ASP A 232 15.59 33.77 -13.37
CA ASP A 232 16.41 35.00 -13.34
C ASP A 232 15.58 36.22 -12.92
N LYS A 233 14.36 36.34 -13.45
CA LYS A 233 13.44 37.41 -13.08
C LYS A 233 13.03 37.32 -11.61
N VAL A 234 12.71 36.14 -11.07
CA VAL A 234 12.23 35.98 -9.69
C VAL A 234 13.37 35.96 -8.65
N TYR A 235 14.47 35.25 -8.88
CA TYR A 235 15.58 35.05 -7.94
C TYR A 235 16.78 36.01 -8.18
N GLY A 236 16.66 36.85 -9.22
CA GLY A 236 17.74 37.71 -9.71
C GLY A 236 18.65 36.96 -10.67
N PHE A 237 19.36 37.69 -11.51
CA PHE A 237 20.18 37.11 -12.60
C PHE A 237 21.25 36.13 -12.09
N CYS A 238 21.31 34.94 -12.68
CA CYS A 238 22.32 33.92 -12.42
C CYS A 238 23.43 33.95 -13.47
N TRP A 239 24.68 34.08 -13.02
CA TRP A 239 25.88 34.22 -13.85
C TRP A 239 27.13 33.78 -13.07
N ASP A 240 28.24 33.54 -13.77
CA ASP A 240 29.42 32.83 -13.24
C ASP A 240 30.22 33.59 -12.15
N GLY A 241 29.91 34.85 -11.87
CA GLY A 241 30.46 35.59 -10.71
C GLY A 241 29.54 35.62 -9.48
N ARG A 242 28.34 35.01 -9.56
CA ARG A 242 27.38 34.87 -8.46
C ARG A 242 27.25 33.40 -7.99
N LEU A 243 28.27 32.58 -8.25
CA LEU A 243 28.24 31.13 -8.06
C LEU A 243 28.07 30.70 -6.60
N ALA A 244 27.39 29.57 -6.43
CA ALA A 244 27.33 28.68 -5.27
C ALA A 244 26.86 29.25 -3.91
N ASP A 245 27.38 30.39 -3.45
CA ASP A 245 27.17 30.86 -2.07
C ASP A 245 25.82 31.57 -1.87
N THR A 246 25.15 31.98 -2.95
CA THR A 246 23.80 32.59 -2.90
C THR A 246 22.71 31.53 -3.04
N ILE A 247 22.25 30.98 -1.91
CA ILE A 247 21.02 30.16 -1.86
C ILE A 247 19.80 31.09 -1.78
N VAL A 248 18.92 31.02 -2.77
CA VAL A 248 17.65 31.77 -2.75
C VAL A 248 16.52 30.87 -2.25
N THR A 249 15.80 31.39 -1.25
CA THR A 249 14.63 30.74 -0.63
C THR A 249 13.35 31.26 -1.27
N THR A 250 12.46 30.37 -1.73
CA THR A 250 11.15 30.77 -2.27
C THR A 250 10.11 29.73 -1.85
N GLY A 251 9.31 30.11 -0.86
CA GLY A 251 8.48 29.15 -0.13
C GLY A 251 9.34 28.03 0.45
N ASP A 252 8.88 26.80 0.25
CA ASP A 252 9.51 25.60 0.80
C ASP A 252 10.73 25.11 -0.01
N TYR A 253 10.97 25.70 -1.20
CA TYR A 253 12.04 25.31 -2.11
C TYR A 253 13.28 26.21 -1.97
N ARG A 254 14.41 25.69 -2.43
CA ARG A 254 15.72 26.35 -2.39
C ARG A 254 16.39 26.24 -3.76
N TYR A 255 16.94 27.34 -4.24
CA TYR A 255 17.60 27.43 -5.53
C TYR A 255 19.04 27.92 -5.37
N VAL A 256 19.95 27.32 -6.14
CA VAL A 256 21.34 27.77 -6.28
C VAL A 256 21.62 28.15 -7.73
N CYS A 257 22.50 29.12 -7.93
CA CYS A 257 23.01 29.44 -9.25
C CYS A 257 24.13 28.45 -9.61
N ASP A 258 23.83 27.51 -10.51
CA ASP A 258 24.73 26.43 -10.98
C ASP A 258 25.22 26.81 -12.38
N GLY A 259 26.38 27.46 -12.45
CA GLY A 259 26.86 28.14 -13.66
C GLY A 259 26.00 29.36 -14.00
N THR A 260 25.31 29.28 -15.14
CA THR A 260 24.43 30.35 -15.66
C THR A 260 22.94 30.05 -15.50
N LYS A 261 22.55 29.01 -14.75
CA LYS A 261 21.14 28.63 -14.56
C LYS A 261 20.79 28.42 -13.09
N TRP A 262 19.58 28.83 -12.72
CA TRP A 262 19.00 28.47 -11.43
C TRP A 262 18.63 26.99 -11.41
N LYS A 263 19.24 26.26 -10.47
CA LYS A 263 18.96 24.86 -10.18
C LYS A 263 18.24 24.78 -8.85
N MET A 264 17.08 24.11 -8.84
CA MET A 264 16.43 23.72 -7.59
C MET A 264 17.29 22.66 -6.92
N LEU A 265 17.62 22.85 -5.64
CA LEU A 265 18.37 21.87 -4.87
C LEU A 265 17.54 20.59 -4.70
N SER A 266 18.19 19.43 -4.67
CA SER A 266 17.60 18.23 -4.08
C SER A 266 17.70 18.29 -2.54
N ALA A 267 16.88 17.50 -1.84
CA ALA A 267 16.94 17.40 -0.38
C ALA A 267 18.36 17.08 0.13
N ASN A 268 19.10 16.19 -0.57
CA ASN A 268 20.49 15.83 -0.23
C ASN A 268 21.52 16.94 -0.53
N GLU A 269 21.22 17.89 -1.41
CA GLU A 269 22.09 19.04 -1.65
C GLU A 269 21.80 20.16 -0.63
N TYR A 270 20.54 20.34 -0.23
CA TYR A 270 20.13 21.33 0.79
C TYR A 270 20.47 20.90 2.22
N LEU A 271 20.04 19.71 2.63
CA LEU A 271 20.26 19.16 3.99
C LEU A 271 21.67 18.58 4.17
N GLY A 272 22.54 18.70 3.15
CA GLY A 272 23.87 18.12 3.12
C GLY A 272 23.89 16.62 2.79
N LYS A 273 25.02 16.17 2.22
CA LYS A 273 25.20 14.78 1.76
C LYS A 273 25.20 13.75 2.89
N ASN A 274 25.63 14.17 4.09
CA ASN A 274 25.72 13.34 5.28
C ASN A 274 25.01 14.04 6.43
N CYS A 275 24.14 13.31 7.11
CA CYS A 275 23.61 13.66 8.41
C CYS A 275 24.33 12.84 9.50
N SER A 276 24.58 13.45 10.67
CA SER A 276 25.26 12.79 11.79
C SER A 276 24.28 12.08 12.74
N ASP A 277 23.09 12.63 12.91
CA ASP A 277 22.21 12.34 14.03
C ASP A 277 20.93 11.63 13.52
N LEU A 278 20.72 10.38 13.92
CA LEU A 278 19.64 9.51 13.39
C LEU A 278 18.22 9.92 13.81
N GLU A 279 18.09 10.89 14.73
CA GLU A 279 16.81 11.32 15.31
C GLU A 279 16.30 12.65 14.72
N VAL A 280 17.07 13.27 13.82
CA VAL A 280 16.69 14.56 13.22
C VAL A 280 15.71 14.35 12.07
N ILE A 281 14.57 15.06 12.17
CA ILE A 281 13.60 15.24 11.10
C ILE A 281 13.72 16.67 10.59
N GLU A 282 13.97 16.84 9.30
CA GLU A 282 14.06 18.14 8.62
C GLU A 282 12.96 18.29 7.57
N LEU A 283 12.49 19.53 7.37
CA LEU A 283 11.52 19.84 6.33
C LEU A 283 12.23 20.32 5.05
N TYR A 284 11.94 19.69 3.92
CA TYR A 284 12.36 20.18 2.61
C TYR A 284 11.21 20.11 1.59
N GLY A 285 10.83 21.25 1.01
CA GLY A 285 9.54 21.32 0.34
C GLY A 285 8.40 21.08 1.34
N GLN A 286 7.34 20.42 0.89
CA GLN A 286 6.22 19.98 1.73
C GLN A 286 6.45 18.55 2.27
N LYS A 287 7.71 18.12 2.38
CA LYS A 287 8.09 16.75 2.75
C LYS A 287 9.05 16.77 3.94
N GLU A 288 8.78 15.91 4.89
CA GLU A 288 9.67 15.64 6.01
C GLU A 288 10.71 14.58 5.61
N TYR A 289 11.94 14.74 6.06
CA TYR A 289 13.06 13.83 5.80
C TYR A 289 13.70 13.43 7.12
N LYS A 290 13.95 12.13 7.31
CA LYS A 290 14.69 11.57 8.44
C LYS A 290 16.12 11.21 8.04
N CYS A 291 17.06 11.37 8.96
CA CYS A 291 18.41 10.86 8.80
C CYS A 291 18.47 9.33 9.01
N ARG A 292 19.05 8.58 8.06
CA ARG A 292 19.30 7.13 8.21
C ARG A 292 20.62 6.73 7.57
N LYS A 293 21.50 6.07 8.34
CA LYS A 293 22.83 5.57 7.88
C LYS A 293 23.61 6.67 7.12
N SER A 294 23.62 7.89 7.69
CA SER A 294 24.19 9.12 7.14
C SER A 294 23.65 9.56 5.78
N ARG A 295 22.37 9.29 5.48
CA ARG A 295 21.67 9.81 4.29
C ARG A 295 20.27 10.29 4.66
N TRP A 296 19.78 11.30 3.96
CA TRP A 296 18.39 11.74 4.12
C TRP A 296 17.46 10.81 3.34
N THR A 297 16.37 10.41 4.00
CA THR A 297 15.29 9.60 3.43
C THR A 297 13.96 10.25 3.76
N GLU A 298 13.01 10.24 2.82
CA GLU A 298 11.68 10.79 3.04
C GLU A 298 10.99 10.06 4.21
N LEU A 299 10.36 10.82 5.10
CA LEU A 299 9.62 10.28 6.24
C LEU A 299 8.41 9.50 5.73
N THR A 300 8.26 8.24 6.13
CA THR A 300 7.12 7.43 5.69
C THR A 300 5.93 7.64 6.61
N SER A 301 4.71 7.39 6.12
CA SER A 301 3.50 7.43 6.94
C SER A 301 3.51 6.43 8.11
N LEU A 302 4.36 5.40 8.07
CA LEU A 302 4.59 4.49 9.20
C LEU A 302 5.50 5.12 10.25
N ASP A 303 6.50 5.91 9.85
CA ASP A 303 7.33 6.68 10.79
C ASP A 303 6.49 7.75 11.50
N SER A 304 5.61 8.47 10.77
CA SER A 304 4.69 9.45 11.36
C SER A 304 3.69 8.81 12.33
N LEU A 305 3.30 7.54 12.11
CA LEU A 305 2.31 6.83 12.93
C LEU A 305 2.91 6.15 14.16
N TYR A 306 4.13 5.61 14.05
CA TYR A 306 4.76 4.80 15.10
C TYR A 306 6.03 5.40 15.71
N GLY A 307 6.44 6.58 15.25
CA GLY A 307 7.75 7.15 15.53
C GLY A 307 8.84 6.55 14.63
N LEU A 308 10.04 7.12 14.69
CA LEU A 308 11.19 6.61 13.95
C LEU A 308 11.55 5.19 14.41
N CYS A 309 11.82 4.30 13.45
CA CYS A 309 12.40 2.99 13.72
C CYS A 309 13.90 3.14 14.08
N LEU A 310 14.16 3.40 15.36
CA LEU A 310 15.49 3.58 15.96
C LEU A 310 16.00 2.28 16.62
N GLU A 311 17.20 2.31 17.20
CA GLU A 311 17.85 1.15 17.84
C GLU A 311 16.97 0.53 18.94
N ASP A 312 16.43 1.36 19.85
CA ASP A 312 15.49 0.95 20.91
C ASP A 312 14.17 0.36 20.39
N SER A 313 13.84 0.61 19.11
CA SER A 313 12.64 0.06 18.45
C SER A 313 12.93 -1.22 17.66
N LEU A 314 14.18 -1.65 17.49
CA LEU A 314 14.49 -2.81 16.64
C LEU A 314 13.82 -4.10 17.17
N GLY A 315 13.09 -4.78 16.29
CA GLY A 315 12.28 -5.94 16.64
C GLY A 315 10.94 -5.63 17.33
N VAL A 316 10.67 -4.37 17.70
CA VAL A 316 9.36 -3.97 18.23
C VAL A 316 8.31 -4.10 17.13
N MET A 317 7.17 -4.70 17.49
CA MET A 317 6.02 -4.87 16.61
C MET A 317 4.92 -3.85 16.94
N LYS A 318 4.23 -3.37 15.91
CA LYS A 318 3.09 -2.45 15.98
C LYS A 318 1.95 -2.98 15.11
N VAL A 319 0.71 -2.74 15.52
CA VAL A 319 -0.49 -3.14 14.77
C VAL A 319 -1.13 -1.90 14.14
N LYS A 320 -1.60 -2.05 12.90
CA LYS A 320 -2.32 -1.04 12.13
C LYS A 320 -3.70 -1.55 11.76
N ASP A 321 -4.71 -0.74 12.01
CA ASP A 321 -6.10 -0.99 11.62
C ASP A 321 -6.61 -2.36 12.12
N ASP A 322 -6.13 -2.83 13.28
CA ASP A 322 -6.32 -4.17 13.89
C ASP A 322 -5.91 -5.39 13.04
N PHE A 323 -5.49 -5.20 11.78
CA PHE A 323 -5.06 -6.27 10.88
C PHE A 323 -3.55 -6.32 10.70
N TYR A 324 -2.93 -5.25 10.19
CA TYR A 324 -1.56 -5.31 9.68
C TYR A 324 -0.52 -5.12 10.78
N HIS A 325 0.43 -6.04 10.87
CA HIS A 325 1.50 -6.01 11.83
C HIS A 325 2.75 -5.49 11.11
N TYR A 326 3.42 -4.53 11.73
CA TYR A 326 4.65 -3.93 11.25
C TYR A 326 5.74 -4.15 12.29
N ILE A 327 6.93 -4.48 11.83
CA ILE A 327 8.11 -4.70 12.66
C ILE A 327 9.22 -3.75 12.22
N CYS A 328 9.86 -3.12 13.20
CA CYS A 328 11.00 -2.25 12.98
C CYS A 328 12.25 -3.11 12.71
N LYS A 329 12.75 -3.06 11.47
CA LYS A 329 13.92 -3.82 10.98
C LYS A 329 14.81 -2.89 10.16
N ASP A 330 16.13 -3.01 10.32
CA ASP A 330 17.10 -2.21 9.55
C ASP A 330 16.87 -0.68 9.60
N TYR A 331 16.24 -0.17 10.67
CA TYR A 331 15.81 1.23 10.82
C TYR A 331 14.65 1.65 9.87
N GLU A 332 13.81 0.70 9.46
CA GLU A 332 12.54 0.89 8.74
C GLU A 332 11.39 0.08 9.34
N TRP A 333 10.18 0.64 9.31
CA TRP A 333 8.95 -0.11 9.56
C TRP A 333 8.61 -0.95 8.34
N THR A 334 8.68 -2.27 8.49
CA THR A 334 8.38 -3.24 7.43
C THR A 334 7.17 -4.10 7.82
N LYS A 335 6.39 -4.58 6.85
CA LYS A 335 5.28 -5.50 7.17
C LYS A 335 5.86 -6.81 7.73
N ALA A 336 5.42 -7.20 8.92
CA ALA A 336 5.89 -8.41 9.58
C ALA A 336 5.47 -9.66 8.79
N THR A 337 6.37 -10.63 8.67
CA THR A 337 6.03 -11.93 8.08
C THR A 337 5.11 -12.72 9.01
N THR A 338 4.39 -13.70 8.48
CA THR A 338 3.54 -14.58 9.30
C THR A 338 4.33 -15.28 10.40
N GLU A 339 5.58 -15.70 10.11
CA GLU A 339 6.48 -16.33 11.09
C GLU A 339 6.94 -15.37 12.19
N GLU A 340 7.11 -14.07 11.89
CA GLU A 340 7.43 -13.06 12.90
C GLU A 340 6.26 -12.78 13.85
N VAL A 341 5.02 -12.76 13.33
CA VAL A 341 3.82 -12.52 14.15
C VAL A 341 3.45 -13.75 14.98
N LEU A 342 3.51 -14.94 14.38
CA LEU A 342 3.17 -16.19 15.06
C LEU A 342 4.29 -16.72 15.95
N GLY A 343 5.54 -16.34 15.69
CA GLY A 343 6.73 -16.98 16.25
C GLY A 343 7.02 -18.35 15.61
N GLU A 344 8.07 -19.02 16.09
CA GLU A 344 8.42 -20.38 15.63
C GLU A 344 7.29 -21.39 15.95
N CYS A 345 7.00 -22.29 15.00
CA CYS A 345 6.14 -23.45 15.23
C CYS A 345 6.96 -24.56 15.88
N THR A 346 6.86 -24.69 17.20
CA THR A 346 7.60 -25.66 18.01
C THR A 346 6.72 -26.86 18.38
N GLU A 347 7.32 -27.96 18.86
CA GLU A 347 6.60 -29.21 19.17
C GLU A 347 5.51 -29.03 20.26
N ASP A 348 5.74 -28.15 21.23
CA ASP A 348 4.78 -27.77 22.28
C ASP A 348 3.60 -26.93 21.76
N ARG A 349 3.73 -26.37 20.54
CA ARG A 349 2.70 -25.60 19.85
C ARG A 349 2.02 -26.38 18.72
N ASN A 350 2.37 -27.65 18.54
CA ASN A 350 1.77 -28.49 17.51
C ASN A 350 0.24 -28.60 17.74
N PHE A 351 -0.53 -28.43 16.67
CA PHE A 351 -2.00 -28.28 16.67
C PHE A 351 -2.55 -26.98 17.32
N GLU A 352 -1.71 -26.01 17.66
CA GLU A 352 -2.17 -24.64 17.99
C GLU A 352 -2.72 -23.97 16.72
N MET A 353 -3.90 -23.36 16.84
CA MET A 353 -4.52 -22.55 15.78
C MET A 353 -4.54 -21.09 16.21
N LEU A 354 -3.94 -20.21 15.41
CA LEU A 354 -3.85 -18.77 15.65
C LEU A 354 -4.34 -17.98 14.44
N GLU A 355 -4.79 -16.74 14.69
CA GLU A 355 -5.30 -15.84 13.65
C GLU A 355 -4.32 -14.69 13.41
N VAL A 356 -3.94 -14.45 12.15
CA VAL A 356 -3.09 -13.34 11.71
C VAL A 356 -3.60 -12.84 10.37
N TYR A 357 -3.76 -11.52 10.21
CA TYR A 357 -4.29 -10.89 8.99
C TYR A 357 -5.69 -11.38 8.57
N SER A 358 -6.53 -11.77 9.54
CA SER A 358 -7.84 -12.44 9.31
C SER A 358 -7.73 -13.81 8.63
N TYR A 359 -6.56 -14.43 8.66
CA TYR A 359 -6.32 -15.82 8.23
C TYR A 359 -5.92 -16.66 9.43
N TYR A 360 -6.49 -17.86 9.51
CA TYR A 360 -6.10 -18.86 10.50
C TYR A 360 -4.89 -19.65 10.01
N TYR A 361 -3.99 -19.97 10.94
CA TYR A 361 -2.82 -20.82 10.74
C TYR A 361 -2.79 -21.89 11.83
N ILE A 362 -2.42 -23.11 11.46
CA ILE A 362 -2.17 -24.24 12.34
C ILE A 362 -0.67 -24.51 12.35
N CYS A 363 -0.07 -24.61 13.53
CA CYS A 363 1.28 -25.15 13.68
C CYS A 363 1.21 -26.67 13.54
N ASP A 364 1.80 -27.22 12.48
CA ASP A 364 1.80 -28.65 12.18
C ASP A 364 3.22 -29.10 11.83
N SER A 365 3.74 -30.04 12.63
CA SER A 365 5.00 -30.73 12.33
C SER A 365 6.22 -29.80 12.16
N GLY A 366 6.22 -28.66 12.85
CA GLY A 366 7.30 -27.66 12.81
C GLY A 366 7.11 -26.53 11.79
N ALA A 367 5.99 -26.47 11.08
CA ALA A 367 5.67 -25.39 10.15
C ALA A 367 4.25 -24.83 10.35
N TRP A 368 4.06 -23.54 10.09
CA TRP A 368 2.74 -22.94 10.01
C TRP A 368 2.10 -23.24 8.65
N ARG A 369 0.88 -23.79 8.66
CA ARG A 369 0.06 -23.99 7.46
C ARG A 369 -1.34 -23.42 7.64
N SER A 370 -2.04 -23.16 6.53
CA SER A 370 -3.47 -22.85 6.59
C SER A 370 -4.29 -24.11 6.98
N PRO A 371 -5.43 -23.95 7.66
CA PRO A 371 -6.37 -25.04 7.92
C PRO A 371 -6.96 -25.57 6.62
N SER A 372 -7.22 -26.88 6.57
CA SER A 372 -8.13 -27.46 5.59
C SER A 372 -9.57 -27.00 5.84
N VAL A 373 -10.44 -27.11 4.83
CA VAL A 373 -11.87 -26.75 4.95
C VAL A 373 -12.53 -27.45 6.15
N LEU A 374 -12.19 -28.71 6.40
CA LEU A 374 -12.73 -29.48 7.53
C LEU A 374 -12.18 -28.99 8.88
N GLU A 375 -10.91 -28.61 8.98
CA GLU A 375 -10.34 -28.02 10.20
C GLU A 375 -10.91 -26.61 10.49
N SER A 376 -11.25 -25.83 9.46
CA SER A 376 -11.91 -24.54 9.63
C SER A 376 -13.36 -24.65 10.14
N ILE A 377 -14.01 -25.80 9.92
CA ILE A 377 -15.41 -26.04 10.31
C ILE A 377 -15.47 -26.77 11.65
N PHE A 378 -14.73 -27.87 11.78
CA PHE A 378 -14.77 -28.75 12.96
C PHE A 378 -13.73 -28.36 14.02
N GLY A 379 -12.75 -27.52 13.69
CA GLY A 379 -11.53 -27.29 14.46
C GLY A 379 -10.42 -28.29 14.12
N VAL A 380 -9.20 -28.02 14.60
CA VAL A 380 -8.02 -28.87 14.38
C VAL A 380 -8.29 -30.32 14.83
N CYS A 381 -7.94 -31.29 13.99
CA CYS A 381 -7.88 -32.70 14.40
C CYS A 381 -6.54 -32.94 15.11
N LYS A 382 -6.59 -33.54 16.30
CA LYS A 382 -5.46 -33.68 17.21
C LYS A 382 -5.69 -34.80 18.24
N PRO A 383 -4.67 -35.25 19.00
CA PRO A 383 -4.79 -36.42 19.87
C PRO A 383 -5.96 -36.41 20.85
N GLU A 384 -6.31 -35.26 21.42
CA GLU A 384 -7.42 -35.15 22.39
C GLU A 384 -8.79 -35.44 21.76
N ARG A 385 -8.88 -35.33 20.43
CA ARG A 385 -10.11 -35.52 19.63
C ARG A 385 -10.09 -36.83 18.84
N SER A 386 -9.18 -37.74 19.15
CA SER A 386 -9.10 -39.04 18.47
C SER A 386 -10.44 -39.78 18.58
N LYS A 387 -10.96 -40.22 17.43
CA LYS A 387 -12.28 -40.88 17.29
C LYS A 387 -13.50 -39.99 17.57
N GLU A 388 -13.32 -38.69 17.77
CA GLU A 388 -14.43 -37.75 17.56
C GLU A 388 -14.80 -37.75 16.08
N TRP A 389 -16.10 -37.67 15.80
CA TRP A 389 -16.65 -37.56 14.46
C TRP A 389 -17.61 -36.38 14.38
N ASP A 390 -17.68 -35.79 13.19
CA ASP A 390 -18.55 -34.67 12.86
C ASP A 390 -19.10 -34.84 11.42
N THR A 391 -20.01 -33.97 10.98
CA THR A 391 -20.74 -34.12 9.71
C THR A 391 -20.69 -32.83 8.88
N TYR A 392 -20.22 -32.93 7.63
CA TYR A 392 -20.25 -31.83 6.66
C TYR A 392 -20.86 -32.31 5.35
N GLN A 393 -21.82 -31.55 4.81
CA GLN A 393 -22.55 -31.90 3.56
C GLN A 393 -23.15 -33.33 3.55
N ASN A 394 -23.61 -33.83 4.71
CA ASN A 394 -24.12 -35.20 4.92
C ASN A 394 -23.07 -36.32 4.78
N VAL A 395 -21.79 -35.96 4.75
CA VAL A 395 -20.65 -36.87 4.85
C VAL A 395 -20.10 -36.83 6.27
N TYR A 396 -19.79 -38.00 6.82
CA TYR A 396 -19.23 -38.16 8.15
C TYR A 396 -17.72 -38.15 8.10
N TYR A 397 -17.09 -37.44 9.04
CA TYR A 397 -15.64 -37.37 9.15
C TYR A 397 -15.20 -37.74 10.56
N GLU A 398 -14.16 -38.55 10.71
CA GLU A 398 -13.52 -38.86 12.00
C GLU A 398 -12.12 -38.26 12.05
N CYS A 399 -11.70 -37.81 13.24
CA CYS A 399 -10.34 -37.39 13.50
C CYS A 399 -9.43 -38.60 13.75
N ILE A 400 -8.58 -38.93 12.77
CA ILE A 400 -7.75 -40.15 12.74
C ILE A 400 -6.25 -39.81 12.80
N GLY A 401 -5.53 -40.46 13.73
CA GLY A 401 -4.06 -40.45 13.80
C GLY A 401 -3.40 -41.59 13.00
N PRO A 402 -2.09 -41.54 12.72
CA PRO A 402 -1.10 -40.61 13.30
C PRO A 402 -0.96 -39.28 12.54
N GLU A 403 -1.56 -39.13 11.36
CA GLU A 403 -1.50 -37.88 10.59
C GLU A 403 -2.43 -36.78 11.12
N TRP A 404 -3.32 -37.12 12.05
CA TRP A 404 -4.29 -36.22 12.69
C TRP A 404 -5.11 -35.41 11.68
N LYS A 405 -5.79 -36.13 10.79
CA LYS A 405 -6.66 -35.57 9.75
C LYS A 405 -8.10 -36.03 9.90
N TRP A 406 -9.01 -35.12 9.57
CA TRP A 406 -10.43 -35.43 9.34
C TRP A 406 -10.56 -36.29 8.08
N THR A 407 -11.04 -37.52 8.24
CA THR A 407 -11.12 -38.54 7.19
C THR A 407 -12.57 -38.97 7.00
N GLU A 408 -13.09 -39.09 5.77
CA GLU A 408 -14.45 -39.61 5.53
C GLU A 408 -14.55 -41.02 6.13
N ILE A 409 -15.61 -41.26 6.90
CA ILE A 409 -15.92 -42.58 7.46
C ILE A 409 -17.31 -43.04 7.05
N THR A 410 -17.43 -44.37 6.97
CA THR A 410 -18.66 -45.08 6.64
C THR A 410 -19.56 -45.23 7.88
N PRO A 411 -20.89 -45.37 7.73
CA PRO A 411 -21.82 -45.48 8.86
C PRO A 411 -21.54 -46.66 9.77
N ASP A 412 -21.07 -47.78 9.23
CA ASP A 412 -20.63 -48.97 9.95
C ASP A 412 -19.58 -48.67 11.04
N ARG A 413 -18.75 -47.65 10.85
CA ARG A 413 -17.79 -47.19 11.87
C ARG A 413 -18.42 -46.37 13.01
N ILE A 414 -19.62 -45.83 12.82
CA ILE A 414 -20.33 -44.99 13.80
C ILE A 414 -21.40 -45.78 14.56
N VAL A 415 -22.24 -46.53 13.82
CA VAL A 415 -23.38 -47.27 14.39
C VAL A 415 -23.17 -48.79 14.43
N GLY A 416 -22.17 -49.32 13.74
CA GLY A 416 -21.95 -50.76 13.57
C GLY A 416 -22.44 -51.28 12.21
N GLU A 417 -22.01 -52.48 11.86
CA GLU A 417 -22.38 -53.17 10.61
C GLU A 417 -23.91 -53.26 10.46
N CYS A 418 -24.39 -53.18 9.22
CA CYS A 418 -25.82 -53.33 8.91
C CYS A 418 -26.18 -54.82 8.99
N ILE A 419 -27.03 -55.18 9.96
CA ILE A 419 -27.50 -56.54 10.22
C ILE A 419 -28.96 -56.71 9.79
N GLU A 420 -29.42 -57.95 9.64
CA GLU A 420 -30.80 -58.27 9.21
C GLU A 420 -31.86 -57.57 10.08
N GLU A 421 -31.66 -57.50 11.41
CA GLU A 421 -32.58 -56.84 12.34
C GLU A 421 -32.64 -55.31 12.18
N TRP A 422 -31.74 -54.72 11.39
CA TRP A 422 -31.67 -53.28 11.10
C TRP A 422 -32.07 -52.96 9.66
N GLN A 423 -32.49 -53.93 8.85
CA GLN A 423 -33.01 -53.70 7.50
C GLN A 423 -34.09 -52.59 7.54
N GLY A 424 -33.98 -51.61 6.63
CA GLY A 424 -34.86 -50.44 6.60
C GLY A 424 -34.51 -49.31 7.58
N MET A 425 -33.62 -49.53 8.56
CA MET A 425 -33.17 -48.49 9.48
C MET A 425 -32.40 -47.40 8.74
N THR A 426 -32.71 -46.14 9.06
CA THR A 426 -32.07 -44.97 8.45
C THR A 426 -31.08 -44.31 9.42
N PHE A 427 -30.01 -43.76 8.87
CA PHE A 427 -28.97 -43.07 9.63
C PHE A 427 -28.60 -41.71 8.98
N GLY A 428 -28.32 -40.74 9.83
CA GLY A 428 -27.98 -39.37 9.45
C GLY A 428 -29.16 -38.45 9.12
N LYS A 429 -28.89 -37.14 9.11
CA LYS A 429 -29.91 -36.09 8.97
C LYS A 429 -29.88 -35.48 7.56
N PRO A 430 -31.03 -35.22 6.92
CA PRO A 430 -32.37 -35.64 7.33
C PRO A 430 -32.54 -37.16 7.19
N TYR A 431 -31.98 -37.75 6.13
CA TYR A 431 -31.77 -39.19 5.91
C TYR A 431 -30.56 -39.31 4.97
N SER A 432 -29.44 -39.84 5.45
CA SER A 432 -28.18 -39.87 4.68
C SER A 432 -27.88 -41.29 4.17
N TYR A 433 -28.14 -42.30 5.00
CA TYR A 433 -27.90 -43.72 4.73
C TYR A 433 -29.08 -44.59 5.15
N ILE A 434 -29.19 -45.75 4.54
CA ILE A 434 -30.11 -46.83 4.91
C ILE A 434 -29.36 -48.16 5.00
N CYS A 435 -29.72 -48.97 5.97
CA CYS A 435 -29.33 -50.37 6.05
C CYS A 435 -30.22 -51.18 5.09
N ASP A 436 -29.62 -51.63 3.99
CA ASP A 436 -30.28 -52.37 2.91
C ASP A 436 -29.39 -53.53 2.44
N LYS A 437 -29.91 -54.75 2.50
CA LYS A 437 -29.21 -56.00 2.13
C LYS A 437 -27.88 -56.16 2.89
N GLU A 438 -27.94 -56.01 4.21
CA GLU A 438 -26.78 -56.10 5.12
C GLU A 438 -25.67 -55.06 4.82
N THR A 439 -25.98 -53.99 4.08
CA THR A 439 -25.04 -52.90 3.79
C THR A 439 -25.63 -51.51 4.06
N TRP A 440 -24.81 -50.60 4.57
CA TRP A 440 -25.18 -49.18 4.67
C TRP A 440 -24.98 -48.50 3.31
N ARG A 441 -26.06 -48.22 2.57
CA ARG A 441 -26.02 -47.47 1.31
C ARG A 441 -26.46 -46.01 1.47
N LYS A 442 -25.84 -45.10 0.71
CA LYS A 442 -26.28 -43.69 0.64
C LYS A 442 -27.69 -43.61 0.05
N PHE A 443 -28.54 -42.73 0.59
CA PHE A 443 -29.84 -42.42 -0.01
C PHE A 443 -29.64 -41.86 -1.43
N THR A 444 -30.40 -42.37 -2.40
CA THR A 444 -30.48 -41.76 -3.74
C THR A 444 -31.22 -40.42 -3.68
N ASP A 445 -31.00 -39.55 -4.67
CA ASP A 445 -31.65 -38.22 -4.67
C ASP A 445 -33.17 -38.30 -4.84
N VAL A 446 -33.69 -39.38 -5.43
CA VAL A 446 -35.13 -39.66 -5.49
C VAL A 446 -35.66 -40.04 -4.10
N GLU A 447 -34.98 -40.92 -3.36
CA GLU A 447 -35.36 -41.28 -1.99
C GLU A 447 -35.31 -40.06 -1.04
N LYS A 448 -34.33 -39.15 -1.21
CA LYS A 448 -34.27 -37.87 -0.46
C LYS A 448 -35.47 -36.98 -0.76
N LYS A 449 -35.85 -36.82 -2.03
CA LYS A 449 -37.03 -36.03 -2.45
C LYS A 449 -38.33 -36.62 -1.89
N LEU A 450 -38.50 -37.94 -2.01
CA LEU A 450 -39.68 -38.67 -1.54
C LEU A 450 -39.73 -38.86 -0.01
N LYS A 451 -38.60 -38.61 0.68
CA LYS A 451 -38.39 -38.87 2.12
C LYS A 451 -38.72 -40.33 2.49
N MET A 452 -38.50 -41.26 1.56
CA MET A 452 -38.83 -42.67 1.72
C MET A 452 -37.88 -43.54 0.87
N PRO A 453 -37.26 -44.57 1.46
CA PRO A 453 -36.38 -45.48 0.73
C PRO A 453 -37.19 -46.43 -0.16
N CYS A 454 -36.56 -46.94 -1.23
CA CYS A 454 -37.05 -48.11 -1.95
C CYS A 454 -36.29 -49.34 -1.49
N ILE A 455 -36.99 -50.22 -0.77
CA ILE A 455 -36.53 -51.47 -0.18
C ILE A 455 -37.66 -52.50 -0.35
N GLU A 456 -37.38 -53.78 -0.10
CA GLU A 456 -38.34 -54.88 -0.28
C GLU A 456 -39.69 -54.64 0.43
N GLU A 457 -39.67 -54.08 1.63
CA GLU A 457 -40.88 -53.71 2.40
C GLU A 457 -41.79 -52.67 1.69
N ASN A 458 -41.21 -51.88 0.78
CA ASN A 458 -41.87 -50.84 0.01
C ASN A 458 -42.04 -51.21 -1.48
N GLU A 459 -41.72 -52.45 -1.88
CA GLU A 459 -41.79 -52.88 -3.27
C GLU A 459 -43.20 -52.71 -3.84
N GLY A 460 -43.31 -52.14 -5.03
CA GLY A 460 -44.58 -51.81 -5.68
C GLY A 460 -45.25 -50.53 -5.19
N ILE A 461 -44.88 -49.96 -4.03
CA ILE A 461 -45.47 -48.71 -3.52
C ILE A 461 -45.25 -47.57 -4.51
N LYS A 462 -46.31 -46.80 -4.74
CA LYS A 462 -46.31 -45.61 -5.58
C LYS A 462 -46.20 -44.33 -4.72
N LYS A 463 -45.42 -43.34 -5.17
CA LYS A 463 -45.33 -42.00 -4.57
C LYS A 463 -45.30 -40.91 -5.63
N SER A 464 -45.71 -39.71 -5.24
CA SER A 464 -45.61 -38.50 -6.06
C SER A 464 -44.79 -37.42 -5.35
N TYR A 465 -44.19 -36.53 -6.13
CA TYR A 465 -43.47 -35.36 -5.64
C TYR A 465 -43.76 -34.15 -6.53
N THR A 466 -44.16 -33.03 -5.94
CA THR A 466 -44.37 -31.75 -6.63
C THR A 466 -43.19 -30.84 -6.34
N LEU A 467 -42.58 -30.27 -7.39
CA LEU A 467 -41.48 -29.32 -7.24
C LEU A 467 -42.03 -27.96 -6.76
N ASN A 468 -41.38 -27.33 -5.79
CA ASN A 468 -41.88 -26.14 -5.06
C ASN A 468 -42.09 -24.85 -5.90
N SER A 469 -41.87 -24.86 -7.22
CA SER A 469 -42.11 -23.74 -8.14
C SER A 469 -42.99 -24.09 -9.34
N ASP A 470 -43.15 -25.39 -9.64
CA ASP A 470 -43.72 -25.85 -10.91
C ASP A 470 -44.94 -26.72 -10.60
N THR A 471 -46.03 -26.54 -11.34
CA THR A 471 -47.24 -27.40 -11.27
C THR A 471 -47.00 -28.85 -11.75
N LYS A 472 -45.74 -29.25 -11.92
CA LYS A 472 -45.30 -30.54 -12.43
C LYS A 472 -45.08 -31.51 -11.26
N THR A 473 -46.04 -32.41 -11.10
CA THR A 473 -45.90 -33.58 -10.23
C THR A 473 -45.15 -34.68 -10.97
N GLU A 474 -44.16 -35.28 -10.33
CA GLU A 474 -43.46 -36.47 -10.81
C GLU A 474 -43.93 -37.70 -10.03
N TYR A 475 -44.22 -38.79 -10.74
CA TYR A 475 -44.73 -40.04 -10.19
C TYR A 475 -43.66 -41.13 -10.22
N TYR A 476 -43.55 -41.91 -9.15
CA TYR A 476 -42.56 -42.96 -8.97
C TYR A 476 -43.19 -44.23 -8.40
N GLN A 477 -42.64 -45.38 -8.77
CA GLN A 477 -42.94 -46.69 -8.20
C GLN A 477 -41.64 -47.32 -7.71
N CYS A 478 -41.63 -47.83 -6.48
CA CYS A 478 -40.52 -48.62 -5.98
C CYS A 478 -40.52 -49.97 -6.70
N LYS A 479 -39.42 -50.32 -7.37
CA LYS A 479 -39.27 -51.59 -8.06
C LYS A 479 -37.83 -52.08 -8.03
N ASP A 480 -37.62 -53.36 -7.71
CA ASP A 480 -36.30 -54.01 -7.63
C ASP A 480 -35.31 -53.26 -6.70
N GLY A 481 -35.82 -52.58 -5.66
CA GLY A 481 -35.02 -51.74 -4.76
C GLY A 481 -34.62 -50.36 -5.32
N MET A 482 -35.22 -49.90 -6.43
CA MET A 482 -35.03 -48.56 -6.98
C MET A 482 -36.34 -47.84 -7.28
N TRP A 483 -36.42 -46.53 -7.01
CA TRP A 483 -37.55 -45.71 -7.45
C TRP A 483 -37.50 -45.48 -8.96
N THR A 484 -38.37 -46.18 -9.69
CA THR A 484 -38.54 -46.01 -11.13
C THR A 484 -39.62 -44.95 -11.39
N LYS A 485 -39.31 -43.96 -12.24
CA LYS A 485 -40.30 -42.95 -12.65
C LYS A 485 -41.38 -43.60 -13.53
N ILE A 486 -42.63 -43.27 -13.27
CA ILE A 486 -43.81 -43.76 -14.01
C ILE A 486 -44.64 -42.59 -14.54
N THR A 487 -45.62 -42.89 -15.39
CA THR A 487 -46.59 -41.90 -15.87
C THR A 487 -47.72 -41.70 -14.86
N GLU A 488 -48.53 -40.66 -15.05
CA GLU A 488 -49.68 -40.35 -14.21
C GLU A 488 -50.78 -41.42 -14.34
N GLU A 489 -51.02 -41.93 -15.55
CA GLU A 489 -52.00 -43.00 -15.80
C GLU A 489 -51.62 -44.26 -15.02
N LYS A 490 -50.35 -44.68 -15.12
CA LYS A 490 -49.82 -45.83 -14.35
C LYS A 490 -49.82 -45.56 -12.83
N TYR A 491 -49.78 -44.30 -12.39
CA TYR A 491 -49.92 -43.97 -10.98
C TYR A 491 -51.36 -44.19 -10.48
N LEU A 492 -52.35 -43.81 -11.30
CA LEU A 492 -53.78 -43.86 -11.00
C LEU A 492 -54.46 -45.22 -11.22
N GLU A 493 -53.82 -46.15 -11.93
CA GLU A 493 -54.24 -47.57 -11.97
C GLU A 493 -54.15 -48.17 -10.56
N GLU A 494 -55.28 -48.60 -9.97
CA GLU A 494 -55.34 -49.23 -8.62
C GLU A 494 -54.65 -50.60 -8.57
#